data_AF-A0A0C1FQQ2-F1
#
_entry.id   AF-A0A0C1FQQ2-F1
#
_cell.length_a   1.000
_cell.length_b   1.000
_cell.length_c   1.000
_cell.angle_alpha   90.00
_cell.angle_beta   90.00
_cell.angle_gamma   90.00
#
_symmetry.space_group_name_H-M   'P 1'
#
loop_
_entity.id
_entity.type
_entity.pdbx_description
1 polymer ?
#
loop_
_entity_poly.entity_id
_entity_poly.type
_entity_poly.pdbx_seq_one_letter_code
_entity_poly.pdbx_strand_id
1 'polypeptide(L)'
;MKNTIGKKISLAIILTNLTIGNGILFFGGKSSFGESVNYPLMAGMSIACIVFYIVFFKYSNFEIYGRLKLILLSVLSCMIIIFIGNFFALLIKEPINEVLSNIPATIFMGIMGNILMFPISLILGLTNFGIITYFTQQ
;
A
#
# COMPACT_ATOMS: atom_id res chain seq x y z
N MET A 1 16.52 -6.14 -21.32
CA MET A 1 17.11 -5.86 -19.99
C MET A 1 16.22 -4.97 -19.12
N LYS A 2 15.75 -3.80 -19.59
CA LYS A 2 14.80 -2.91 -18.87
C LYS A 2 13.59 -3.62 -18.25
N ASN A 3 12.91 -4.44 -19.06
CA ASN A 3 11.69 -5.15 -18.62
C ASN A 3 11.94 -6.21 -17.53
N THR A 4 13.20 -6.61 -17.31
CA THR A 4 13.57 -7.58 -16.26
C THR A 4 13.86 -6.87 -14.94
N ILE A 5 14.50 -5.70 -14.97
CA ILE A 5 14.83 -4.92 -13.77
C ILE A 5 13.55 -4.35 -13.15
N GLY A 6 12.66 -3.75 -13.95
CA GLY A 6 11.37 -3.26 -13.46
C GLY A 6 10.51 -4.34 -12.80
N LYS A 7 10.52 -5.56 -13.34
CA LYS A 7 9.83 -6.72 -12.73
C LYS A 7 10.44 -7.13 -11.40
N LYS A 8 11.78 -7.12 -11.28
CA LYS A 8 12.48 -7.41 -10.01
C LYS A 8 12.16 -6.37 -8.95
N ILE A 9 12.18 -5.09 -9.31
CA ILE A 9 11.83 -3.98 -8.41
C ILE A 9 10.38 -4.11 -7.94
N SER A 10 9.44 -4.31 -8.88
CA SER A 10 8.02 -4.49 -8.57
C SER A 10 7.79 -5.65 -7.62
N LEU A 11 8.38 -6.82 -7.90
CA LEU A 11 8.25 -7.99 -7.04
C LEU A 11 8.84 -7.75 -5.64
N ALA A 12 10.04 -7.17 -5.56
CA ALA A 12 10.69 -6.86 -4.29
C ALA A 12 9.83 -5.92 -3.44
N ILE A 13 9.32 -4.84 -4.05
CA ILE A 13 8.45 -3.88 -3.36
C ILE A 13 7.15 -4.54 -2.92
N ILE A 14 6.48 -5.31 -3.78
CA ILE A 14 5.25 -6.02 -3.41
C ILE A 14 5.52 -6.93 -2.21
N LEU A 15 6.56 -7.77 -2.26
CA LEU A 15 6.89 -8.69 -1.18
C LEU A 15 7.24 -7.95 0.12
N THR A 16 8.04 -6.89 0.04
CA THR A 16 8.39 -6.06 1.21
C THR A 16 7.17 -5.38 1.82
N ASN A 17 6.29 -4.78 1.03
CA ASN A 17 5.09 -4.12 1.55
C ASN A 17 4.08 -5.13 2.10
N LEU A 18 3.92 -6.30 1.46
CA LEU A 18 3.06 -7.37 1.97
C LEU A 18 3.58 -7.91 3.30
N THR A 19 4.88 -8.21 3.40
CA THR A 19 5.47 -8.79 4.62
C THR A 19 5.48 -7.79 5.76
N ILE A 20 6.03 -6.59 5.56
CA ILE A 20 6.12 -5.57 6.60
C ILE A 20 4.72 -5.01 6.92
N GLY A 21 3.93 -4.66 5.91
CA GLY A 21 2.60 -4.10 6.09
C GLY A 21 1.63 -5.04 6.81
N ASN A 22 1.56 -6.30 6.38
CA ASN A 22 0.73 -7.30 7.08
C ASN A 22 1.30 -7.66 8.45
N GLY A 23 2.63 -7.66 8.62
CA GLY A 23 3.26 -7.83 9.92
C GLY A 23 2.81 -6.76 10.91
N ILE A 24 2.86 -5.48 10.50
CA ILE A 24 2.41 -4.36 11.33
C ILE A 24 0.92 -4.48 11.66
N LEU A 25 0.07 -4.81 10.69
CA LEU A 25 -1.37 -5.00 10.93
C LEU A 25 -1.66 -6.18 11.87
N PHE A 26 -0.91 -7.27 11.75
CA PHE A 26 -1.07 -8.43 12.62
C PHE A 26 -0.69 -8.13 14.06
N PHE A 27 0.45 -7.46 14.29
CA PHE A 27 0.87 -7.05 15.64
C PHE A 27 0.01 -5.92 16.20
N GLY A 28 -0.35 -4.93 15.37
CA GLY A 28 -1.21 -3.80 15.75
C GLY A 28 -2.63 -4.20 16.12
N GLY A 29 -3.20 -5.21 15.44
CA GLY A 29 -4.50 -5.78 15.77
C GLY A 29 -4.50 -6.52 17.11
N LYS A 30 -3.39 -7.19 17.45
CA LYS A 30 -3.23 -7.84 18.76
C LYS A 30 -3.04 -6.84 19.90
N SER A 31 -2.46 -5.67 19.64
CA SER A 31 -2.08 -4.72 20.68
C SER A 31 -3.13 -3.64 20.99
N SER A 32 -4.03 -3.30 20.06
CA SER A 32 -4.75 -2.02 20.17
C SER A 32 -6.27 -2.05 19.98
N PHE A 33 -6.88 -3.07 19.36
CA PHE A 33 -8.33 -3.07 19.14
C PHE A 33 -8.93 -4.49 19.19
N GLY A 34 -9.21 -4.99 20.40
CA GLY A 34 -10.11 -6.13 20.66
C GLY A 34 -9.62 -7.49 20.16
N GLU A 35 -8.54 -8.02 20.74
CA GLU A 35 -7.99 -9.42 20.69
C GLU A 35 -7.94 -10.17 19.34
N SER A 36 -8.51 -9.63 18.27
CA SER A 36 -8.82 -10.33 17.03
C SER A 36 -8.22 -9.57 15.86
N VAL A 37 -7.47 -10.32 15.04
CA VAL A 37 -6.79 -9.77 13.88
C VAL A 37 -7.83 -9.39 12.82
N ASN A 38 -7.74 -8.17 12.29
CA ASN A 38 -8.63 -7.69 11.23
C ASN A 38 -8.18 -8.25 9.86
N TYR A 39 -8.49 -9.52 9.61
CA TYR A 39 -8.17 -10.21 8.36
C TYR A 39 -8.78 -9.55 7.10
N PRO A 40 -10.03 -9.03 7.11
CA PRO A 40 -10.57 -8.28 5.97
C PRO A 40 -9.71 -7.09 5.58
N LEU A 41 -9.20 -6.34 6.56
CA LEU A 41 -8.28 -5.24 6.31
C LEU A 41 -6.95 -5.72 5.72
N MET A 42 -6.34 -6.75 6.30
CA MET A 42 -5.10 -7.33 5.75
C MET A 42 -5.27 -7.80 4.30
N ALA A 43 -6.39 -8.44 3.98
CA ALA A 43 -6.72 -8.88 2.63
C ALA A 43 -6.92 -7.70 1.67
N GLY A 44 -7.74 -6.72 2.05
CA GLY A 44 -8.00 -5.52 1.24
C GLY A 44 -6.73 -4.73 0.93
N MET A 45 -5.88 -4.53 1.95
CA MET A 45 -4.58 -3.87 1.83
C MET A 45 -3.62 -4.65 0.93
N SER A 46 -3.60 -5.98 1.02
CA SER A 46 -2.77 -6.84 0.18
C SER A 46 -3.18 -6.79 -1.28
N ILE A 47 -4.48 -6.83 -1.57
CA ILE A 47 -5.03 -6.72 -2.93
C ILE A 47 -4.68 -5.34 -3.52
N ALA A 48 -4.93 -4.27 -2.77
CA ALA A 48 -4.61 -2.91 -3.20
C ALA A 48 -3.11 -2.75 -3.51
N CYS A 49 -2.24 -3.28 -2.65
CA CYS A 49 -0.79 -3.24 -2.83
C CYS A 49 -0.35 -3.92 -4.14
N ILE A 50 -0.81 -5.15 -4.38
CA ILE A 50 -0.45 -5.92 -5.57
C ILE A 50 -0.94 -5.21 -6.83
N VAL A 51 -2.22 -4.85 -6.87
CA VAL A 51 -2.83 -4.21 -8.05
C VAL A 51 -2.16 -2.87 -8.34
N PHE A 52 -2.00 -2.02 -7.32
CA PHE A 52 -1.41 -0.70 -7.48
C PHE A 52 0.03 -0.80 -7.98
N TYR A 53 0.89 -1.62 -7.37
CA TYR A 53 2.28 -1.71 -7.80
C TYR A 53 2.44 -2.36 -9.17
N ILE A 54 1.63 -3.36 -9.53
CA ILE A 54 1.65 -3.92 -10.89
C ILE A 54 1.33 -2.83 -11.92
N VAL A 55 0.26 -2.05 -11.68
CA VAL A 55 -0.15 -0.96 -12.57
C VAL A 55 0.92 0.15 -12.60
N PHE A 56 1.39 0.56 -11.43
CA PHE A 56 2.40 1.60 -11.28
C PHE A 56 3.69 1.24 -12.01
N PHE A 57 4.27 0.06 -11.79
CA PHE A 57 5.52 -0.33 -12.46
C PHE A 57 5.36 -0.63 -13.95
N LYS A 58 4.14 -0.92 -14.40
CA LYS A 58 3.85 -1.11 -15.83
C LYS A 58 3.76 0.21 -16.59
N TYR A 59 3.19 1.25 -15.99
CA TYR A 59 2.90 2.52 -16.69
C TYR A 59 3.77 3.69 -16.24
N SER A 60 4.39 3.64 -15.07
CA SER A 60 5.28 4.70 -14.62
C SER A 60 6.65 4.58 -15.28
N ASN A 61 7.13 5.68 -15.87
CA ASN A 61 8.52 5.81 -16.29
C ASN A 61 9.37 6.26 -15.09
N PHE A 62 9.32 5.54 -13.97
CA PHE A 62 9.99 5.96 -12.73
C PHE A 62 11.52 6.08 -12.85
N GLU A 63 12.12 5.44 -13.85
CA GLU A 63 13.57 5.48 -14.15
C GLU A 63 14.09 6.90 -14.46
N ILE A 64 13.24 7.79 -14.99
CA ILE A 64 13.63 9.17 -15.35
C ILE A 64 13.38 10.17 -14.22
N TYR A 65 12.86 9.72 -13.07
CA TYR A 65 12.47 10.62 -11.99
C TYR A 65 13.67 10.97 -11.11
N GLY A 66 13.75 12.24 -10.71
CA GLY A 66 14.72 12.68 -9.71
C GLY A 66 14.43 12.08 -8.32
N ARG A 67 15.45 12.05 -7.45
CA ARG A 67 15.35 11.43 -6.11
C ARG A 67 14.17 11.94 -5.27
N LEU A 68 13.95 13.25 -5.23
CA LEU A 68 12.83 13.86 -4.49
C LEU A 68 11.47 13.39 -5.02
N LYS A 69 11.32 13.29 -6.36
CA LYS A 69 10.10 12.79 -6.97
C LYS A 69 9.86 11.32 -6.60
N LEU A 70 10.90 10.49 -6.59
CA LEU A 70 10.79 9.09 -6.21
C LEU A 70 10.41 8.91 -4.74
N ILE A 71 10.96 9.70 -3.83
CA ILE A 71 10.58 9.66 -2.40
C ILE A 71 9.10 10.00 -2.23
N LEU A 72 8.67 11.15 -2.77
CA LEU A 72 7.29 11.58 -2.68
C LEU A 72 6.33 10.55 -3.29
N LEU A 73 6.70 10.02 -4.46
CA LEU A 73 5.89 9.03 -5.16
C LEU A 73 5.77 7.72 -4.39
N SER A 74 6.84 7.26 -3.74
CA SER A 74 6.80 6.05 -2.91
C SER A 74 5.91 6.23 -1.68
N VAL A 75 5.96 7.38 -1.02
CA VAL A 75 5.08 7.67 0.13
C VAL A 75 3.62 7.81 -0.33
N LEU A 76 3.37 8.56 -1.40
CA LEU A 76 2.03 8.70 -1.98
C LEU A 76 1.45 7.36 -2.44
N SER A 77 2.28 6.48 -2.98
CA SER A 77 1.87 5.12 -3.36
C SER A 77 1.34 4.35 -2.16
N CYS A 78 2.06 4.38 -1.03
CA CYS A 78 1.59 3.77 0.22
C CYS A 78 0.26 4.37 0.69
N MET A 79 0.10 5.70 0.62
CA MET A 79 -1.14 6.36 1.03
C MET A 79 -2.34 5.99 0.14
N ILE A 80 -2.12 5.90 -1.16
CA ILE A 80 -3.13 5.45 -2.12
C ILE A 80 -3.49 3.98 -1.84
N ILE A 81 -2.51 3.13 -1.58
CA ILE A 81 -2.74 1.72 -1.22
C ILE A 81 -3.55 1.61 0.07
N ILE A 82 -3.28 2.44 1.08
CA ILE A 82 -4.08 2.46 2.32
C ILE A 82 -5.50 2.90 2.06
N PHE A 83 -5.67 3.94 1.24
CA PHE A 83 -7.01 4.44 0.91
C PHE A 83 -7.84 3.38 0.18
N ILE A 84 -7.28 2.81 -0.90
CA ILE A 84 -7.94 1.78 -1.71
C ILE A 84 -8.09 0.47 -0.92
N GLY A 85 -7.11 0.13 -0.09
CA GLY A 85 -7.13 -1.08 0.72
C GLY A 85 -8.23 -1.07 1.78
N ASN A 86 -8.50 0.08 2.40
CA ASN A 86 -9.65 0.26 3.28
C ASN A 86 -10.98 0.10 2.53
N PHE A 87 -11.06 0.62 1.30
CA PHE A 87 -12.24 0.41 0.45
C PHE A 87 -12.46 -1.07 0.15
N PHE A 88 -11.42 -1.81 -0.25
CA PHE A 88 -11.53 -3.26 -0.46
C PHE A 88 -11.85 -4.02 0.83
N ALA A 89 -11.30 -3.60 1.97
CA ALA A 89 -11.61 -4.21 3.27
C ALA A 89 -13.11 -4.10 3.61
N LEU A 90 -13.72 -2.95 3.34
CA LEU A 90 -15.15 -2.73 3.51
C LEU A 90 -15.96 -3.60 2.56
N LEU A 91 -15.59 -3.68 1.28
CA LEU A 91 -16.25 -4.57 0.31
C LEU A 91 -16.16 -6.05 0.68
N ILE A 92 -15.09 -6.47 1.38
CA ILE A 92 -14.95 -7.84 1.88
C ILE A 92 -15.85 -8.07 3.11
N LYS A 93 -16.03 -7.05 3.95
CA LYS A 93 -16.73 -7.16 5.23
C LYS A 93 -18.24 -6.93 5.11
N GLU A 94 -18.67 -6.06 4.21
CA GLU A 94 -20.04 -5.56 4.10
C GLU A 94 -20.64 -5.81 2.70
N PRO A 95 -21.97 -5.91 2.58
CA PRO A 95 -22.63 -6.00 1.28
C PRO A 95 -22.30 -4.79 0.40
N ILE A 96 -22.05 -5.03 -0.89
CA ILE A 96 -21.67 -3.97 -1.86
C ILE A 96 -22.68 -2.80 -1.86
N ASN A 97 -23.98 -3.10 -1.73
CA ASN A 97 -25.03 -2.08 -1.74
C ASN A 97 -24.92 -1.12 -0.55
N GLU A 98 -24.51 -1.61 0.63
CA GLU A 98 -24.34 -0.79 1.83
C GLU A 98 -23.12 0.13 1.71
N VAL A 99 -22.01 -0.41 1.19
CA VAL A 99 -20.79 0.38 0.94
C VAL A 99 -21.05 1.49 -0.09
N LEU A 100 -21.75 1.18 -1.19
CA LEU A 100 -22.08 2.16 -2.23
C LEU A 100 -23.11 3.20 -1.77
N SER A 101 -24.05 2.83 -0.89
CA SER A 101 -24.96 3.81 -0.30
C SER A 101 -24.26 4.76 0.69
N ASN A 102 -23.10 4.38 1.23
CA ASN A 102 -22.36 5.10 2.25
C ASN A 102 -20.96 5.53 1.78
N ILE A 103 -20.83 5.95 0.51
CA ILE A 103 -19.57 6.45 -0.07
C ILE A 103 -18.90 7.53 0.81
N PRO A 104 -19.61 8.53 1.38
CA PRO A 104 -18.97 9.54 2.22
C PRO A 104 -18.29 8.95 3.46
N ALA A 105 -18.95 8.01 4.15
CA ALA A 105 -18.38 7.34 5.32
C ALA A 105 -17.17 6.48 4.95
N THR A 106 -17.26 5.81 3.80
CA THR A 106 -16.18 4.98 3.24
C THR A 106 -14.94 5.83 2.92
N ILE A 107 -15.12 6.98 2.29
CA ILE A 107 -14.04 7.94 2.01
C ILE A 107 -13.43 8.45 3.33
N PHE A 108 -14.27 8.82 4.30
CA PHE A 108 -13.81 9.29 5.60
C PHE A 108 -12.96 8.23 6.32
N MET A 109 -13.38 6.97 6.28
CA MET A 109 -12.62 5.86 6.85
C MET A 109 -11.26 5.68 6.14
N GLY A 110 -11.20 5.83 4.82
CA GLY A 110 -9.94 5.79 4.07
C GLY A 110 -8.99 6.94 4.42
N ILE A 111 -9.52 8.14 4.66
CA ILE A 111 -8.73 9.30 5.13
C ILE A 111 -8.23 9.05 6.55
N MET A 112 -9.09 8.58 7.44
CA MET A 112 -8.71 8.28 8.83
C MET A 112 -7.65 7.18 8.88
N GLY A 113 -7.79 6.14 8.07
CA GLY A 113 -6.78 5.10 7.91
C GLY A 113 -5.43 5.66 7.49
N ASN A 114 -5.40 6.62 6.56
CA ASN A 114 -4.16 7.30 6.17
C ASN A 114 -3.55 8.13 7.29
N ILE A 115 -4.35 8.86 8.06
CA ILE A 115 -3.86 9.67 9.20
C ILE A 115 -3.21 8.76 10.24
N LEU A 116 -3.90 7.65 10.60
CA LEU A 116 -3.41 6.70 11.60
C LEU A 116 -2.15 5.96 11.12
N MET A 117 -2.13 5.56 9.84
CA MET A 117 -1.04 4.77 9.26
C MET A 117 0.03 5.66 8.59
N PHE A 118 -0.02 6.98 8.77
CA PHE A 118 0.93 7.90 8.13
C PHE A 118 2.39 7.61 8.47
N PRO A 119 2.78 7.38 9.74
CA PRO A 119 4.17 7.05 10.07
C PRO A 119 4.65 5.76 9.38
N ILE A 120 3.76 4.76 9.29
CA ILE A 120 4.03 3.49 8.61
C ILE A 120 4.20 3.72 7.11
N SER A 121 3.34 4.55 6.51
CA SER A 121 3.41 4.94 5.10
C SER A 121 4.72 5.62 4.76
N LEU A 122 5.21 6.47 5.67
CA LEU A 122 6.48 7.17 5.51
C LEU A 122 7.66 6.21 5.56
N ILE A 123 7.70 5.32 6.55
CA ILE A 123 8.76 4.30 6.69
C ILE A 123 8.78 3.37 5.47
N LEU A 124 7.63 2.80 5.11
CA LEU A 124 7.50 1.91 3.95
C LEU A 124 7.83 2.64 2.64
N GLY A 125 7.39 3.88 2.48
CA GLY A 125 7.71 4.70 1.31
C GLY A 125 9.22 4.91 1.16
N LEU A 126 9.94 5.18 2.27
CA LEU A 126 11.40 5.28 2.27
C LEU A 126 12.07 3.93 1.98
N THR A 127 11.56 2.82 2.51
CA THR A 127 12.04 1.47 2.17
C THR A 127 11.88 1.19 0.68
N ASN A 128 10.72 1.52 0.09
CA ASN A 128 10.46 1.34 -1.33
C ASN A 128 11.39 2.19 -2.19
N PHE A 129 11.63 3.45 -1.80
CA PHE A 129 12.63 4.30 -2.42
C PHE A 129 14.04 3.67 -2.37
N GLY A 130 14.43 3.09 -1.24
CA GLY A 130 15.70 2.38 -1.07
C GLY A 130 15.82 1.20 -2.03
N ILE A 131 14.76 0.39 -2.16
CA ILE A 131 14.71 -0.75 -3.10
C ILE A 131 14.87 -0.27 -4.55
N ILE A 132 14.10 0.75 -4.96
CA ILE A 132 14.20 1.32 -6.32
C ILE A 132 15.64 1.78 -6.58
N THR A 133 16.23 2.52 -5.65
CA THR A 133 17.57 3.08 -5.81
C THR A 133 18.63 1.98 -5.90
N TYR A 134 18.56 0.96 -5.05
CA TYR A 134 19.50 -0.16 -5.05
C TYR A 134 19.54 -0.90 -6.39
N PHE A 135 18.37 -1.18 -6.96
CA PHE A 135 18.27 -1.92 -8.23
C PHE A 135 18.50 -1.07 -9.48
N THR A 136 18.40 0.27 -9.37
CA THR A 136 18.60 1.19 -10.51
C THR A 136 20.05 1.73 -10.57
N GLN A 137 20.82 1.60 -9.48
CA GLN A 137 22.25 1.97 -9.44
C GLN A 137 23.20 0.83 -9.87
N GLN A 138 22.68 -0.38 -10.12
CA GLN A 138 23.38 -1.48 -10.79
C GLN A 138 23.19 -1.39 -12.30
#